data_AF-A0A7S1C3Z6-F1
#
_entry.id   AF-A0A7S1C3Z6-F1
#
_cell.length_a   1.000
_cell.length_b   1.000
_cell.length_c   1.000
_cell.angle_alpha   90.00
_cell.angle_beta   90.00
_cell.angle_gamma   90.00
#
_symmetry.space_group_name_H-M   'P 1'
#
loop_
_entity.id
_entity.type
_entity.pdbx_description
1 polymer ?
#
loop_
_entity_poly.entity_id
_entity_poly.type
_entity_poly.pdbx_seq_one_letter_code
_entity_poly.pdbx_strand_id
1 'polypeptide(L)'
;GGVTCAVGPRNVLLRGCTLRNTRFVLGVVVYTGSDTKVMKKSGGARSKLSAVEKTVNRIIYLIFLTQFALCTLVTVSVLVWDSRFGDIVPYLYLDDSTYDIPRWMAEWFTSLVLYNNFIPISLYVTMEMTNYVHAFYIDKDAAMYDAATNTPALARTSNVAQDLGQIEYVFSDKTGTLTQNLMRFKRASVAGRILGESRAATPA
;
A
#
# COMPACT_ATOMS: atom_id res chain seq x y z
N GLY A 1 -30.87 -39.13 32.64
CA GLY A 1 -30.03 -38.27 33.49
C GLY A 1 -28.80 -37.88 32.70
N GLY A 2 -28.62 -36.60 32.39
CA GLY A 2 -27.43 -36.10 31.71
C GLY A 2 -26.51 -35.45 32.73
N VAL A 3 -25.23 -35.85 32.74
CA VAL A 3 -24.19 -35.14 33.49
C VAL A 3 -23.80 -33.91 32.69
N THR A 4 -23.94 -32.73 33.27
CA THR A 4 -23.48 -31.48 32.66
C THR A 4 -22.02 -31.23 33.04
N CYS A 5 -21.19 -30.91 32.05
CA CYS A 5 -19.80 -30.53 32.25
C CYS A 5 -19.52 -29.18 31.58
N ALA A 6 -18.81 -28.30 32.29
CA ALA A 6 -18.43 -27.00 31.75
C ALA A 6 -17.25 -27.14 30.78
N VAL A 7 -17.37 -26.56 29.59
CA VAL A 7 -16.31 -26.57 28.57
C VAL A 7 -15.47 -25.30 28.73
N GLY A 8 -14.18 -25.48 29.07
CA GLY A 8 -13.23 -24.37 29.26
C GLY A 8 -12.21 -24.21 28.12
N PRO A 9 -11.29 -23.24 28.21
CA PRO A 9 -10.24 -23.01 27.20
C PRO A 9 -9.33 -24.21 26.95
N ARG A 10 -9.14 -25.08 27.95
CA ARG A 10 -8.33 -26.31 27.84
C ARG A 10 -8.98 -27.38 26.97
N ASN A 11 -10.29 -27.30 26.76
CA ASN A 11 -11.07 -28.26 25.99
C ASN A 11 -11.29 -27.80 24.53
N VAL A 12 -10.75 -26.63 24.15
CA VAL A 12 -10.96 -26.03 22.83
C VAL A 12 -9.66 -25.99 22.06
N LEU A 13 -9.65 -26.61 20.88
CA LEU A 13 -8.55 -26.47 19.91
C LEU A 13 -8.84 -25.29 18.98
N LEU A 14 -7.89 -24.37 18.86
CA LEU A 14 -8.05 -23.17 18.06
C LEU A 14 -7.54 -23.37 16.62
N ARG A 15 -8.18 -22.68 15.68
CA ARG A 15 -7.68 -22.53 14.30
C ARG A 15 -6.27 -21.95 14.32
N GLY A 16 -5.34 -22.54 13.56
CA GLY A 16 -3.93 -22.12 13.49
C GLY A 16 -3.00 -22.85 14.45
N CYS A 17 -3.51 -23.63 15.40
CA CYS A 17 -2.69 -24.52 16.21
C CYS A 17 -2.35 -25.80 15.42
N THR A 18 -1.11 -26.26 15.53
CA THR A 18 -0.69 -27.57 14.99
C THR A 18 -0.70 -28.60 16.12
N LEU A 19 -1.43 -29.70 15.94
CA LEU A 19 -1.41 -30.81 16.89
C LEU A 19 -0.02 -31.46 16.90
N ARG A 20 0.53 -31.70 18.09
CA ARG A 20 1.85 -32.34 18.28
C ARG A 20 1.77 -33.41 19.36
N ASN A 21 2.63 -34.42 19.26
CA ASN A 21 2.78 -35.50 20.24
C ASN A 21 1.53 -36.36 20.51
N THR A 22 0.59 -36.43 19.56
CA THR A 22 -0.58 -37.32 19.60
C THR A 22 -0.94 -37.79 18.20
N ARG A 23 -1.35 -39.05 18.04
CA ARG A 23 -1.63 -39.64 16.72
C ARG A 23 -2.91 -39.08 16.08
N PHE A 24 -3.98 -38.95 16.85
CA PHE A 24 -5.25 -38.34 16.43
C PHE A 24 -6.01 -37.82 17.64
N VAL A 25 -7.00 -36.96 17.39
CA VAL A 25 -7.97 -36.48 18.37
C VAL A 25 -9.34 -36.51 17.71
N LEU A 26 -10.36 -36.93 18.46
CA LEU A 26 -11.77 -36.77 18.08
C LEU A 26 -12.30 -35.51 18.74
N GLY A 27 -12.95 -34.65 17.97
CA GLY A 27 -13.52 -33.41 18.46
C GLY A 27 -14.71 -32.98 17.62
N VAL A 28 -15.52 -32.09 18.18
CA VAL A 28 -16.68 -31.50 17.50
C VAL A 28 -16.33 -30.07 17.09
N VAL A 29 -16.62 -29.73 15.84
CA VAL A 29 -16.38 -28.37 15.33
C VAL A 29 -17.47 -27.45 15.88
N VAL A 30 -17.06 -26.48 16.71
CA VAL A 30 -17.97 -25.48 17.31
C VAL A 30 -18.00 -24.17 16.50
N TYR A 31 -16.85 -23.76 15.93
CA TYR A 31 -16.73 -22.53 15.15
C TYR A 31 -16.05 -22.81 13.80
N THR A 32 -16.57 -22.21 12.73
CA THR A 32 -16.05 -22.35 11.36
C THR A 32 -15.75 -20.98 10.74
N GLY A 33 -14.87 -20.94 9.73
CA GLY A 33 -14.64 -19.73 8.94
C GLY A 33 -14.32 -18.47 9.76
N SER A 34 -15.13 -17.43 9.55
CA SER A 34 -15.06 -16.11 10.22
C SER A 34 -15.37 -16.17 11.72
N ASP A 35 -16.07 -17.20 12.19
CA ASP A 35 -16.41 -17.34 13.60
C ASP A 35 -15.26 -17.83 14.48
N THR A 36 -14.20 -18.35 13.85
CA THR A 36 -13.00 -18.78 14.57
C THR A 36 -12.30 -17.58 15.22
N LYS A 37 -11.75 -17.77 16.44
CA LYS A 37 -11.14 -16.68 17.22
C LYS A 37 -10.02 -15.94 16.48
N VAL A 38 -9.24 -16.64 15.67
CA VAL A 38 -8.16 -16.02 14.87
C VAL A 38 -8.75 -15.10 13.81
N MET A 39 -9.83 -15.51 13.14
CA MET A 39 -10.45 -14.68 12.12
C MET A 39 -11.17 -13.46 12.70
N LYS A 40 -11.79 -13.58 13.88
CA LYS A 40 -12.36 -12.42 14.59
C LYS A 40 -11.30 -11.40 15.00
N LYS A 41 -10.04 -11.82 15.16
CA LYS A 41 -8.92 -10.92 15.45
C LYS A 41 -8.19 -10.45 14.19
N SER A 42 -8.29 -11.18 13.08
CA SER A 42 -7.76 -10.72 11.80
C SER A 42 -8.68 -9.65 11.23
N GLY A 43 -8.23 -8.39 11.25
CA GLY A 43 -8.90 -7.34 10.46
C GLY A 43 -8.88 -7.72 8.97
N GLY A 44 -9.93 -7.34 8.24
CA GLY A 44 -9.97 -7.52 6.80
C GLY A 44 -8.78 -6.86 6.11
N ALA A 45 -8.39 -7.38 4.94
CA ALA A 45 -7.32 -6.80 4.14
C ALA A 45 -7.71 -5.39 3.70
N ARG A 46 -7.23 -4.37 4.42
CA ARG A 46 -7.43 -2.98 4.06
C ARG A 46 -6.48 -2.64 2.92
N SER A 47 -7.01 -2.06 1.84
CA SER A 47 -6.18 -1.51 0.77
C SER A 47 -5.23 -0.46 1.37
N LYS A 48 -3.93 -0.64 1.14
CA LYS A 48 -2.89 0.27 1.59
C LYS A 48 -2.61 1.25 0.46
N LEU A 49 -2.90 2.52 0.70
CA LEU A 49 -2.45 3.61 -0.17
C LEU A 49 -1.11 4.12 0.33
N SER A 50 -0.13 4.20 -0.57
CA SER A 50 1.21 4.67 -0.27
C SER A 50 1.21 6.16 0.12
N ALA A 51 2.19 6.57 0.92
CA ALA A 51 2.39 7.99 1.24
C ALA A 51 2.70 8.83 -0.01
N VAL A 52 3.43 8.26 -0.98
CA VAL A 52 3.76 8.90 -2.25
C VAL A 52 2.50 9.08 -3.09
N GLU A 53 1.65 8.04 -3.19
CA GLU A 53 0.37 8.13 -3.90
C GLU A 53 -0.53 9.24 -3.35
N LYS A 54 -0.62 9.38 -2.01
CA LYS A 54 -1.38 10.47 -1.38
C LYS A 54 -0.83 11.84 -1.74
N THR A 55 0.49 11.97 -1.82
CA THR A 55 1.17 13.22 -2.18
C THR A 55 0.91 13.57 -3.65
N VAL A 56 1.01 12.59 -4.56
CA VAL A 56 0.68 12.80 -5.97
C VAL A 56 -0.78 13.17 -6.16
N ASN A 57 -1.70 12.53 -5.43
CA ASN A 57 -3.11 12.90 -5.51
C ASN A 57 -3.34 14.36 -5.09
N ARG A 58 -2.64 14.84 -4.06
CA ARG A 58 -2.67 16.27 -3.65
C ARG A 58 -2.13 17.18 -4.75
N ILE A 59 -1.05 16.80 -5.42
CA ILE A 59 -0.47 17.56 -6.54
C ILE A 59 -1.44 17.60 -7.73
N ILE A 60 -2.11 16.50 -8.05
CA ILE A 60 -3.14 16.44 -9.11
C ILE A 60 -4.28 17.43 -8.82
N TYR A 61 -4.76 17.50 -7.58
CA TYR A 61 -5.77 18.49 -7.19
C TYR A 61 -5.26 19.94 -7.37
N LEU A 62 -4.00 20.20 -7.02
CA LEU A 62 -3.40 21.53 -7.19
C LEU A 62 -3.27 21.90 -8.68
N ILE A 63 -2.85 20.97 -9.52
CA ILE A 63 -2.75 21.16 -10.98
C ILE A 63 -4.14 21.43 -11.59
N PHE A 64 -5.16 20.70 -11.16
CA PHE A 64 -6.52 20.92 -11.65
C PHE A 64 -7.04 22.31 -11.26
N LEU A 65 -6.78 22.76 -10.03
CA LEU A 65 -7.16 24.08 -9.56
C LEU A 65 -6.45 25.19 -10.33
N THR A 66 -5.14 25.05 -10.58
CA THR A 66 -4.38 26.04 -11.35
C THR A 66 -4.80 26.05 -12.82
N GLN A 67 -5.10 24.89 -13.41
CA GLN A 67 -5.64 24.78 -14.77
C GLN A 67 -7.00 25.48 -14.87
N PHE A 68 -7.90 25.23 -13.92
CA PHE A 68 -9.21 25.90 -13.88
C PHE A 68 -9.04 27.42 -13.81
N ALA A 69 -8.19 27.91 -12.89
CA ALA A 69 -7.91 29.33 -12.76
C ALA A 69 -7.34 29.94 -14.05
N LEU A 70 -6.35 29.29 -14.68
CA LEU A 70 -5.78 29.75 -15.95
C LEU A 70 -6.82 29.81 -17.06
N CYS A 71 -7.66 28.79 -17.21
CA CYS A 71 -8.74 28.80 -18.20
C CYS A 71 -9.69 29.97 -17.97
N THR A 72 -10.09 30.22 -16.72
CA THR A 72 -10.96 31.37 -16.40
C THR A 72 -10.30 32.71 -16.71
N LEU A 73 -9.00 32.88 -16.39
CA LEU A 73 -8.26 34.12 -16.66
C LEU A 73 -8.13 34.39 -18.16
N VAL A 74 -7.84 33.35 -18.95
CA VAL A 74 -7.74 33.46 -20.41
C VAL A 74 -9.09 33.82 -21.01
N THR A 75 -10.17 33.14 -20.62
CA THR A 75 -11.52 33.46 -21.10
C THR A 75 -11.90 34.91 -20.77
N VAL A 76 -11.66 35.37 -19.54
CA VAL A 76 -11.93 36.77 -19.17
C VAL A 76 -11.08 37.74 -20.00
N SER A 77 -9.80 37.43 -20.23
CA SER A 77 -8.91 38.27 -21.04
C SER A 77 -9.38 38.39 -22.49
N VAL A 78 -9.84 37.28 -23.08
CA VAL A 78 -10.42 37.25 -24.43
C VAL A 78 -11.70 38.09 -24.50
N LEU A 79 -12.61 37.95 -23.54
CA LEU A 79 -13.85 38.74 -23.50
C LEU A 79 -13.58 40.24 -23.31
N VAL A 80 -12.61 40.60 -22.46
CA VAL A 80 -12.21 42.00 -22.28
C VAL A 80 -11.57 42.54 -23.55
N TRP A 81 -10.69 41.78 -24.19
CA TRP A 81 -10.05 42.19 -25.45
C TRP A 81 -11.09 42.42 -26.56
N ASP A 82 -12.03 41.50 -26.71
CA ASP A 82 -13.12 41.59 -27.66
C ASP A 82 -13.99 42.84 -27.43
N SER A 83 -14.37 43.11 -26.17
CA SER A 83 -15.15 44.30 -25.82
C SER A 83 -14.44 45.63 -26.09
N ARG A 84 -13.10 45.62 -26.21
CA ARG A 84 -12.29 46.84 -26.38
C ARG A 84 -11.81 47.04 -27.81
N PHE A 85 -11.54 45.95 -28.52
CA PHE A 85 -10.88 45.98 -29.83
C PHE A 85 -11.67 45.25 -30.93
N GLY A 86 -12.77 44.56 -30.61
CA GLY A 86 -13.58 43.81 -31.59
C GLY A 86 -14.03 44.67 -32.78
N ASP A 87 -14.47 45.91 -32.51
CA ASP A 87 -14.89 46.87 -33.53
C ASP A 87 -13.75 47.40 -34.41
N ILE A 88 -12.50 47.29 -33.95
CA ILE A 88 -11.30 47.80 -34.65
C ILE A 88 -10.77 46.75 -35.64
N VAL A 89 -11.11 45.47 -35.47
CA VAL A 89 -10.65 44.36 -36.30
C VAL A 89 -11.82 43.59 -36.97
N PRO A 90 -12.65 44.25 -37.81
CA PRO A 90 -13.82 43.63 -38.42
C PRO A 90 -13.49 42.45 -39.35
N TYR A 91 -12.23 42.31 -39.78
CA TYR A 91 -11.77 41.20 -40.62
C TYR A 91 -11.62 39.86 -39.85
N LEU A 92 -11.68 39.87 -38.51
CA LEU A 92 -11.61 38.65 -37.70
C LEU A 92 -12.95 37.89 -37.59
N TYR A 93 -14.05 38.43 -38.14
CA TYR A 93 -15.38 37.80 -38.14
C TYR A 93 -15.79 37.25 -36.77
N LEU A 94 -15.66 38.07 -35.72
CA LEU A 94 -15.97 37.74 -34.32
C LEU A 94 -17.49 37.69 -34.02
N ASP A 95 -18.31 37.30 -35.00
CA ASP A 95 -19.76 37.27 -34.88
C ASP A 95 -20.23 36.21 -33.89
N ASP A 96 -21.14 36.57 -32.98
CA ASP A 96 -21.69 35.68 -31.95
C ASP A 96 -22.50 34.50 -32.54
N SER A 97 -22.82 34.51 -33.84
CA SER A 97 -23.58 33.46 -34.51
C SER A 97 -22.80 32.17 -34.79
N THR A 98 -21.51 32.11 -34.48
CA THR A 98 -20.66 30.94 -34.76
C THR A 98 -20.79 29.81 -33.72
N TYR A 99 -21.31 30.10 -32.52
CA TYR A 99 -21.37 29.12 -31.42
C TYR A 99 -22.80 28.75 -31.02
N ASP A 100 -23.10 27.45 -30.92
CA ASP A 100 -24.39 26.91 -30.43
C ASP A 100 -24.59 27.08 -28.92
N ILE A 101 -23.53 27.50 -28.20
CA ILE A 101 -23.49 27.71 -26.75
C ILE A 101 -23.03 29.13 -26.43
N PRO A 102 -23.28 29.68 -25.23
CA PRO A 102 -22.80 31.00 -24.86
C PRO A 102 -21.31 31.15 -25.12
N ARG A 103 -20.90 32.22 -25.80
CA ARG A 103 -19.52 32.42 -26.27
C ARG A 103 -18.47 32.27 -25.18
N TRP A 104 -18.72 32.82 -23.98
CA TRP A 104 -17.82 32.65 -22.83
C TRP A 104 -17.60 31.17 -22.45
N MET A 105 -18.61 30.33 -22.63
CA MET A 105 -18.56 28.89 -22.34
C MET A 105 -17.80 28.15 -23.45
N ALA A 106 -18.03 28.50 -24.72
CA ALA A 106 -17.26 27.97 -25.85
C ALA A 106 -15.76 28.27 -25.71
N GLU A 107 -15.42 29.52 -25.41
CA GLU A 107 -14.03 29.97 -25.20
C GLU A 107 -13.39 29.30 -23.98
N TRP A 108 -14.16 29.07 -22.91
CA TRP A 108 -13.67 28.37 -21.72
C TRP A 108 -13.35 26.89 -22.00
N PHE A 109 -14.23 26.17 -22.70
CA PHE A 109 -13.95 24.79 -23.10
C PHE A 109 -12.81 24.70 -24.12
N THR A 110 -12.71 25.66 -25.03
CA THR A 110 -11.62 25.73 -26.00
C THR A 110 -10.28 25.92 -25.28
N SER A 111 -10.23 26.83 -24.30
CA SER A 111 -9.07 27.04 -23.42
C SER A 111 -8.73 25.81 -22.59
N LEU A 112 -9.73 25.07 -22.11
CA LEU A 112 -9.53 23.82 -21.36
C LEU A 112 -8.89 22.74 -22.23
N VAL A 113 -9.35 22.56 -23.47
CA VAL A 113 -8.78 21.60 -24.43
C VAL A 113 -7.36 22.01 -24.81
N LEU A 114 -7.11 23.31 -25.03
CA LEU A 114 -5.78 23.83 -25.34
C LEU A 114 -4.76 23.52 -24.22
N TYR A 115 -5.20 23.59 -22.96
CA TYR A 115 -4.38 23.28 -21.79
C TYR A 115 -4.49 21.82 -21.30
N ASN A 116 -4.99 20.88 -22.11
CA ASN A 116 -5.12 19.47 -21.72
C ASN A 116 -3.77 18.85 -21.27
N ASN A 117 -2.65 19.35 -21.80
CA ASN A 117 -1.29 18.92 -21.43
C ASN A 117 -0.94 19.12 -19.94
N PHE A 118 -1.68 19.95 -19.20
CA PHE A 118 -1.50 20.08 -17.75
C PHE A 118 -1.96 18.83 -17.00
N ILE A 119 -2.90 18.04 -17.54
CA ILE A 119 -3.36 16.81 -16.92
C ILE A 119 -2.26 15.75 -17.11
N PRO A 120 -1.53 15.34 -16.05
CA PRO A 120 -0.36 14.51 -16.21
C PRO A 120 -0.78 13.03 -16.27
N ILE A 121 -1.41 12.62 -17.36
CA ILE A 121 -1.87 11.23 -17.57
C ILE A 121 -0.66 10.27 -17.53
N SER A 122 0.46 10.70 -18.10
CA SER A 122 1.70 9.94 -18.10
C SER A 122 2.27 9.72 -16.70
N LEU A 123 2.14 10.69 -15.78
CA LEU A 123 2.67 10.58 -14.41
C LEU A 123 2.09 9.38 -13.66
N TYR A 124 0.78 9.16 -13.77
CA TYR A 124 0.12 8.05 -13.09
C TYR A 124 0.60 6.71 -13.65
N VAL A 125 0.64 6.57 -14.98
CA VAL A 125 1.10 5.34 -15.64
C VAL A 125 2.58 5.07 -15.33
N THR A 126 3.42 6.10 -15.34
CA THR A 126 4.84 5.98 -14.98
C THR A 126 5.01 5.53 -13.53
N MET A 127 4.22 6.06 -12.59
CA MET A 127 4.28 5.62 -11.19
C MET A 127 3.94 4.14 -11.04
N GLU A 128 2.86 3.67 -11.66
CA GLU A 128 2.48 2.25 -11.63
C GLU A 128 3.56 1.35 -12.23
N MET A 129 4.15 1.76 -13.35
CA MET A 129 5.27 1.04 -13.96
C MET A 129 6.49 1.00 -13.04
N THR A 130 6.83 2.10 -12.36
CA THR A 130 7.95 2.09 -11.41
C THR A 130 7.68 1.17 -10.21
N ASN A 131 6.46 1.16 -9.67
CA ASN A 131 6.06 0.27 -8.59
C ASN A 131 6.17 -1.21 -9.00
N TYR A 132 5.75 -1.53 -10.23
CA TYR A 132 5.89 -2.86 -10.79
C TYR A 132 7.36 -3.27 -10.95
N VAL A 133 8.19 -2.39 -11.50
CA VAL A 133 9.63 -2.62 -11.70
C VAL A 133 10.32 -2.85 -10.35
N HIS A 134 10.03 -2.04 -9.32
CA HIS A 134 10.58 -2.23 -7.98
C HIS A 134 10.19 -3.58 -7.38
N ALA A 135 8.92 -3.98 -7.49
CA ALA A 135 8.45 -5.28 -7.01
C ALA A 135 9.17 -6.43 -7.75
N PHE A 136 9.34 -6.30 -9.07
CA PHE A 136 10.06 -7.29 -9.88
C PHE A 136 11.52 -7.45 -9.43
N TYR A 137 12.22 -6.34 -9.13
CA TYR A 137 13.59 -6.41 -8.62
C TYR A 137 13.67 -7.08 -7.23
N ILE A 138 12.72 -6.81 -6.34
CA ILE A 138 12.64 -7.47 -5.02
C ILE A 138 12.48 -8.99 -5.19
N ASP A 139 11.61 -9.42 -6.11
CA ASP A 139 11.33 -10.85 -6.37
C ASP A 139 12.53 -11.59 -7.01
N LYS A 140 13.39 -10.86 -7.71
CA LYS A 140 14.55 -11.41 -8.43
C LYS A 140 15.88 -11.26 -7.68
N ASP A 141 15.85 -10.74 -6.46
CA ASP A 141 17.08 -10.58 -5.67
C ASP A 141 17.56 -11.90 -5.09
N ALA A 142 18.75 -12.35 -5.52
CA ALA A 142 19.40 -13.55 -5.02
C ALA A 142 19.90 -13.41 -3.58
N ALA A 143 20.16 -12.19 -3.09
CA ALA A 143 20.60 -11.97 -1.72
C ALA A 143 19.46 -12.16 -0.69
N MET A 144 18.21 -12.02 -1.13
CA MET A 144 17.02 -12.20 -0.28
C MET A 144 16.39 -13.60 -0.42
N TYR A 145 17.16 -14.58 -0.90
CA TYR A 145 16.72 -15.97 -1.04
C TYR A 145 17.22 -16.83 0.13
N ASP A 146 16.31 -17.55 0.79
CA ASP A 146 16.67 -18.53 1.83
C ASP A 146 16.83 -19.93 1.22
N ALA A 147 18.08 -20.41 1.18
CA ALA A 147 18.43 -21.74 0.69
C ALA A 147 17.94 -22.88 1.61
N ALA A 148 17.78 -22.63 2.92
CA ALA A 148 17.39 -23.68 3.87
C ALA A 148 15.92 -24.10 3.69
N THR A 149 15.04 -23.14 3.38
CA THR A 149 13.62 -23.40 3.12
C THR A 149 13.23 -23.32 1.64
N ASN A 150 14.19 -23.00 0.75
CA ASN A 150 13.98 -22.78 -0.68
C ASN A 150 12.90 -21.72 -0.96
N THR A 151 12.93 -20.62 -0.22
CA THR A 151 11.94 -19.52 -0.34
C THR A 151 12.61 -18.22 -0.79
N PRO A 152 12.23 -17.66 -1.97
CA PRO A 152 12.64 -16.32 -2.37
C PRO A 152 11.82 -15.24 -1.68
N ALA A 153 12.32 -14.00 -1.70
CA ALA A 153 11.51 -12.82 -1.40
C ALA A 153 10.35 -12.69 -2.39
N LEU A 154 9.19 -12.25 -1.90
CA LEU A 154 7.98 -12.09 -2.70
C LEU A 154 7.25 -10.79 -2.31
N ALA A 155 7.24 -9.82 -3.22
CA ALA A 155 6.52 -8.57 -3.11
C ALA A 155 5.03 -8.79 -3.45
N ARG A 156 4.23 -9.13 -2.43
CA ARG A 156 2.77 -9.36 -2.57
C ARG A 156 1.96 -8.13 -2.97
N THR A 157 2.53 -6.94 -2.85
CA THR A 157 1.85 -5.68 -3.13
C THR A 157 2.88 -4.69 -3.66
N SER A 158 2.76 -4.30 -4.93
CA SER A 158 3.73 -3.46 -5.64
C SER A 158 3.70 -2.00 -5.20
N ASN A 159 2.52 -1.46 -4.90
CA ASN A 159 2.34 -0.04 -4.61
C ASN A 159 3.00 0.44 -3.29
N VAL A 160 3.26 -0.49 -2.36
CA VAL A 160 3.93 -0.22 -1.07
C VAL A 160 5.44 -0.45 -1.11
N ALA A 161 6.01 -0.90 -2.24
CA ALA A 161 7.45 -1.16 -2.34
C ALA A 161 8.27 0.12 -2.09
N GLN A 162 7.79 1.26 -2.56
CA GLN A 162 8.40 2.58 -2.34
C GLN A 162 8.34 3.07 -0.88
N ASP A 163 7.37 2.61 -0.09
CA ASP A 163 7.22 3.00 1.32
C ASP A 163 8.30 2.35 2.20
N LEU A 164 8.97 1.30 1.73
CA LEU A 164 10.05 0.63 2.46
C LEU A 164 11.19 1.59 2.83
N GLY A 165 11.45 2.60 2.00
CA GLY A 165 12.45 3.64 2.25
C GLY A 165 12.04 4.69 3.29
N GLN A 166 10.79 4.66 3.76
CA GLN A 166 10.23 5.66 4.68
C GLN A 166 9.90 5.07 6.06
N ILE A 167 10.32 3.83 6.35
CA ILE A 167 10.04 3.15 7.61
C ILE A 167 10.91 3.74 8.73
N GLU A 168 10.29 4.29 9.77
CA GLU A 168 10.97 4.79 10.98
C GLU A 168 10.95 3.76 12.12
N TYR A 169 9.87 2.98 12.23
CA TYR A 169 9.67 2.01 13.31
C TYR A 169 9.48 0.60 12.76
N VAL A 170 10.32 -0.33 13.24
CA VAL A 170 10.18 -1.76 12.96
C VAL A 170 9.65 -2.46 14.20
N PHE A 171 8.39 -2.90 14.15
CA PHE A 171 7.81 -3.74 15.19
C PHE A 171 8.13 -5.21 14.88
N SER A 172 9.01 -5.82 15.67
CA SER A 172 9.39 -7.22 15.52
C SER A 172 8.72 -8.11 16.56
N ASP A 173 8.19 -9.24 16.13
CA ASP A 173 7.80 -10.31 17.05
C ASP A 173 9.05 -11.07 17.53
N LYS A 174 9.04 -11.56 18.77
CA LYS A 174 10.16 -12.32 19.32
C LYS A 174 10.20 -13.73 18.74
N THR A 175 9.08 -14.44 18.81
CA THR A 175 9.04 -15.88 18.54
C THR A 175 8.82 -16.12 17.05
N GLY A 176 9.76 -16.82 16.39
CA GLY A 176 9.66 -17.10 14.96
C GLY A 176 10.13 -15.96 14.05
N THR A 177 10.55 -14.82 14.60
CA THR A 177 11.26 -13.76 13.85
C THR A 177 12.64 -13.51 14.43
N LEU A 178 12.75 -13.00 15.67
CA LEU A 178 14.06 -12.77 16.31
C LEU A 178 14.75 -14.07 16.75
N THR A 179 13.98 -15.06 17.21
CA THR A 179 14.51 -16.33 17.69
C THR A 179 14.04 -17.50 16.85
N GLN A 180 14.96 -18.37 16.47
CA GLN A 180 14.64 -19.70 15.97
C GLN A 180 14.04 -20.56 17.10
N ASN A 181 13.10 -21.43 16.77
CA ASN A 181 12.47 -22.37 17.72
C ASN A 181 13.42 -23.54 18.08
N LEU A 182 14.64 -23.22 18.50
CA LEU A 182 15.67 -24.17 18.87
C LEU A 182 16.30 -23.78 20.21
N MET A 183 15.97 -24.53 21.25
CA MET A 183 16.53 -24.33 22.58
C MET A 183 17.77 -25.20 22.76
N ARG A 184 18.94 -24.57 22.90
CA ARG A 184 20.21 -25.27 23.19
C ARG A 184 20.64 -24.93 24.60
N PHE A 185 20.73 -25.94 25.46
CA PHE A 185 21.37 -25.78 26.76
C PHE A 185 22.84 -25.42 26.54
N LYS A 186 23.29 -24.31 27.16
CA LYS A 186 24.65 -23.79 26.98
C LYS A 186 25.49 -23.93 28.23
N ARG A 187 24.96 -23.50 29.36
CA ARG A 187 25.67 -23.45 30.64
C ARG A 187 24.71 -23.65 31.79
N ALA A 188 25.25 -24.09 32.91
CA ALA A 188 24.60 -24.01 34.22
C ALA A 188 25.60 -23.55 35.27
N SER A 189 25.09 -22.97 36.35
CA SER A 189 25.86 -22.74 37.58
C SER A 189 25.38 -23.74 38.62
N VAL A 190 26.30 -24.56 39.14
CA VAL A 190 26.02 -25.57 40.16
C VAL A 190 26.99 -25.37 41.32
N ALA A 191 26.47 -25.12 42.52
CA ALA A 191 27.26 -24.85 43.73
C ALA A 191 28.33 -23.76 43.53
N GLY A 192 28.00 -22.69 42.80
CA GLY A 192 28.91 -21.58 42.49
C GLY A 192 29.93 -21.87 41.38
N ARG A 193 29.93 -23.07 40.79
CA ARG A 193 30.78 -23.42 39.64
C ARG A 193 29.99 -23.31 38.34
N ILE A 194 30.50 -22.50 37.41
CA ILE A 194 29.92 -22.37 36.07
C ILE A 194 30.42 -23.55 35.22
N LEU A 195 29.48 -24.35 34.74
CA LEU A 195 29.69 -25.50 33.86
C LEU A 195 29.23 -25.15 32.44
N GLY A 196 30.06 -25.47 31.45
CA GLY A 196 29.79 -25.26 30.02
C GLY A 196 30.77 -24.28 29.35
N GLU A 197 31.17 -24.59 28.12
CA GLU A 197 32.19 -23.83 27.40
C GLU A 197 31.74 -22.40 27.07
N SER A 198 32.69 -21.45 27.07
CA SER A 198 32.54 -20.18 26.34
C SER A 198 32.82 -20.47 24.89
N ARG A 199 31.84 -20.22 24.02
CA ARG A 199 32.16 -20.13 22.60
C ARG A 199 33.21 -19.03 22.44
N ALA A 200 34.43 -19.43 22.08
CA ALA A 200 35.34 -18.54 21.36
C ALA A 200 34.58 -18.08 20.11
N ALA A 201 34.62 -16.77 19.85
CA ALA A 201 33.92 -16.16 18.72
C ALA A 201 34.30 -16.92 17.44
N THR A 202 33.31 -17.59 16.84
CA THR A 202 33.48 -18.12 15.49
C THR A 202 33.48 -16.90 14.56
N PRO A 203 34.51 -16.68 13.74
CA PRO A 203 34.50 -15.57 12.79
C PRO A 203 33.33 -15.78 11.82
N ALA A 204 32.70 -14.64 11.48
CA ALA A 204 31.52 -14.54 10.64
C ALA A 204 31.76 -15.12 9.24
#